data_AF-A0AAD3VZH4-F1
#
_entry.id   AF-A0AAD3VZH4-F1
#
_cell.length_a   1.000
_cell.length_b   1.000
_cell.length_c   1.000
_cell.angle_alpha   90.00
_cell.angle_beta   90.00
_cell.angle_gamma   90.00
#
_symmetry.space_group_name_H-M   'P 1'
#
loop_
_entity.id
_entity.type
_entity.pdbx_description
1 polymer ?
#
loop_
_entity_poly.entity_id
_entity_poly.type
_entity_poly.pdbx_seq_one_letter_code
_entity_poly.pdbx_strand_id
1 'polypeptide(L)'
;MAGSNPQQNTRANGARSSNERSDNGNNSHGKSSQPNNQPPKPKKHKPEPKSKPWGYIYIMAMRILPFAIPIVVLMCFTLILNLPMPLKSPKGRDDDVLLHLKLAHESILAEDWVQALAHIENAEKAWAMVIPRIQIGVQKDDIGNLTLSLVRLKASTQCMDKPGCLRELAESFLYWDEIGK
;
A
#
# COMPACT_ATOMS: atom_id res chain seq x y z
N MET A 1 -0.69 -42.20 55.36
CA MET A 1 0.07 -42.18 54.09
C MET A 1 0.87 -40.89 54.10
N ALA A 2 2.12 -40.81 54.55
CA ALA A 2 3.24 -41.78 54.62
C ALA A 2 3.84 -42.12 53.23
N GLY A 3 5.16 -41.91 53.08
CA GLY A 3 5.93 -41.99 51.82
C GLY A 3 6.76 -40.71 51.56
N SER A 4 7.83 -40.38 52.30
CA SER A 4 9.18 -41.00 52.39
C SER A 4 10.14 -40.70 51.21
N ASN A 5 11.20 -39.95 51.50
CA ASN A 5 12.43 -39.70 50.69
C ASN A 5 13.22 -41.02 50.47
N PRO A 6 14.18 -41.19 49.51
CA PRO A 6 15.54 -40.58 49.66
C PRO A 6 16.43 -40.36 48.39
N GLN A 7 17.47 -39.50 48.54
CA GLN A 7 18.81 -39.58 47.85
C GLN A 7 18.84 -39.49 46.29
N GLN A 8 19.95 -39.42 45.53
CA GLN A 8 21.44 -39.43 45.69
C GLN A 8 22.04 -38.66 44.46
N ASN A 9 23.34 -38.37 44.21
CA ASN A 9 24.66 -38.52 44.88
C ASN A 9 25.63 -37.42 44.32
N THR A 10 26.82 -37.26 44.91
CA THR A 10 27.97 -36.45 44.42
C THR A 10 28.94 -37.21 43.49
N ARG A 11 29.64 -36.50 42.58
CA ARG A 11 31.00 -36.71 41.99
C ARG A 11 31.08 -36.02 40.59
N ALA A 12 32.21 -35.70 39.96
CA ALA A 12 33.60 -35.39 40.37
C ALA A 12 34.40 -34.88 39.14
N ASN A 13 35.71 -34.67 39.29
CA ASN A 13 36.74 -34.39 38.25
C ASN A 13 36.82 -32.93 37.73
N GLY A 14 38.00 -32.39 37.40
CA GLY A 14 39.35 -32.90 37.68
C GLY A 14 40.44 -32.68 36.61
N ALA A 15 40.87 -31.42 36.38
CA ALA A 15 42.15 -31.05 35.75
C ALA A 15 42.40 -29.56 36.10
N ARG A 16 43.56 -29.05 36.53
CA ARG A 16 44.99 -29.45 36.50
C ARG A 16 45.72 -29.30 35.16
N SER A 17 46.01 -28.04 34.81
CA SER A 17 47.30 -27.62 34.26
C SER A 17 47.57 -26.22 34.83
N SER A 18 48.55 -25.97 35.69
CA SER A 18 50.00 -26.04 35.43
C SER A 18 50.44 -25.01 34.37
N ASN A 19 50.88 -23.83 34.84
CA ASN A 19 51.97 -23.11 34.18
C ASN A 19 52.72 -22.27 35.23
N GLU A 20 54.02 -22.50 35.37
CA GLU A 20 54.89 -21.79 36.30
C GLU A 20 55.74 -20.74 35.56
N ARG A 21 56.09 -19.67 36.28
CA ARG A 21 57.43 -19.05 36.28
C ARG A 21 58.03 -18.60 34.94
N SER A 22 58.20 -17.28 34.84
CA SER A 22 59.52 -16.71 34.50
C SER A 22 59.65 -15.30 35.07
N ASP A 23 60.38 -15.18 36.17
CA ASP A 23 61.08 -13.94 36.50
C ASP A 23 62.09 -13.63 35.39
N ASN A 24 62.30 -12.36 35.08
CA ASN A 24 63.55 -11.93 34.48
C ASN A 24 63.99 -10.58 35.08
N GLY A 25 64.95 -10.65 35.99
CA GLY A 25 65.52 -9.49 36.64
C GLY A 25 66.61 -8.84 35.80
N ASN A 26 66.44 -7.54 35.55
CA ASN A 26 67.48 -6.52 35.65
C ASN A 26 68.95 -6.96 35.43
N ASN A 27 69.60 -6.45 34.37
CA ASN A 27 70.82 -5.68 34.62
C ASN A 27 71.24 -4.72 33.50
N SER A 28 71.90 -3.66 33.96
CA SER A 28 72.56 -2.60 33.20
C SER A 28 73.63 -3.09 32.21
N HIS A 29 73.79 -2.37 31.10
CA HIS A 29 75.08 -1.77 30.72
C HIS A 29 74.86 -0.59 29.74
N GLY A 30 75.50 0.56 29.99
CA GLY A 30 75.47 1.71 29.09
C GLY A 30 76.83 1.91 28.39
N LYS A 31 76.83 2.47 27.17
CA LYS A 31 78.03 3.06 26.56
C LYS A 31 77.72 3.98 25.37
N SER A 32 78.56 5.02 25.25
CA SER A 32 78.87 5.83 24.06
C SER A 32 77.72 6.33 23.17
N SER A 33 77.42 7.62 23.29
CA SER A 33 76.77 8.41 22.23
C SER A 33 77.62 8.45 20.96
N GLN A 34 76.98 8.34 19.79
CA GLN A 34 77.57 8.77 18.51
C GLN A 34 76.87 10.05 18.01
N PRO A 35 77.59 11.02 17.42
CA PRO A 35 76.98 12.20 16.81
C PRO A 35 76.22 11.82 15.52
N ASN A 36 74.94 12.18 15.45
CA ASN A 36 74.05 11.84 14.34
C ASN A 36 74.27 12.73 13.11
N ASN A 37 75.17 12.33 12.20
CA ASN A 37 75.36 12.97 10.91
C ASN A 37 74.50 12.31 9.81
N GLN A 38 73.19 12.57 9.82
CA GLN A 38 72.33 12.39 8.64
C GLN A 38 71.87 13.76 8.12
N PRO A 39 71.98 14.05 6.80
CA PRO A 39 71.40 15.26 6.24
C PRO A 39 69.87 15.24 6.41
N PRO A 40 69.22 16.40 6.60
CA PRO A 40 67.80 16.47 6.90
C PRO A 40 66.96 15.95 5.74
N LYS A 41 66.35 14.77 5.92
CA LYS A 41 65.42 14.17 4.96
C LYS A 41 64.25 15.16 4.72
N PRO A 42 63.83 15.40 3.46
CA PRO A 42 62.77 16.37 3.18
C PRO A 42 61.49 15.98 3.93
N LYS A 43 60.91 16.95 4.65
CA LYS A 43 59.68 16.76 5.43
C LYS A 43 58.56 16.31 4.48
N LYS A 44 58.18 15.03 4.53
CA LYS A 44 56.99 14.55 3.83
C LYS A 44 55.79 15.34 4.35
N HIS A 45 55.18 16.16 3.50
CA HIS A 45 53.91 16.80 3.82
C HIS A 45 52.89 15.71 4.15
N LYS A 46 52.50 15.63 5.42
CA LYS A 46 51.39 14.79 5.85
C LYS A 46 50.14 15.44 5.25
N PRO A 47 49.39 14.78 4.33
CA PRO A 47 48.18 15.35 3.79
C PRO A 47 47.20 15.60 4.95
N GLU A 48 46.59 16.77 4.96
CA GLU A 48 45.64 17.13 6.02
C GLU A 48 44.47 16.14 6.04
N PRO A 49 43.93 15.81 7.24
CA PRO A 49 42.77 14.95 7.34
C PRO A 49 41.54 15.69 6.80
N LYS A 50 41.27 15.56 5.50
CA LYS A 50 40.06 16.10 4.85
C LYS A 50 38.83 15.64 5.63
N SER A 51 38.26 16.55 6.41
CA SER A 51 37.10 16.32 7.26
C SER A 51 35.90 15.99 6.38
N LYS A 52 35.50 14.72 6.33
CA LYS A 52 34.41 14.25 5.46
C LYS A 52 33.07 14.75 6.03
N PRO A 53 32.38 15.74 5.42
CA PRO A 53 31.13 16.28 5.99
C PRO A 53 29.99 15.25 5.96
N TRP A 54 30.09 14.28 5.05
CA TRP A 54 29.11 13.22 4.77
C TRP A 54 28.68 12.39 5.99
N GLY A 55 29.52 12.24 7.01
CA GLY A 55 29.17 11.48 8.22
C GLY A 55 28.00 12.08 8.99
N TYR A 56 27.98 13.41 9.15
CA TYR A 56 26.91 14.11 9.88
C TYR A 56 25.58 14.06 9.13
N ILE A 57 25.62 14.17 7.79
CA ILE A 57 24.44 14.06 6.94
C ILE A 57 23.78 12.68 7.12
N TYR A 58 24.57 11.60 7.16
CA TYR A 58 24.05 10.24 7.34
C TYR A 58 23.45 10.02 8.74
N ILE A 59 24.08 10.55 9.79
CA ILE A 59 23.59 10.46 11.17
C ILE A 59 22.26 11.23 11.34
N MET A 60 22.16 12.42 10.74
CA MET A 60 20.91 13.20 10.73
C MET A 60 19.81 12.49 9.92
N ALA A 61 20.14 11.99 8.73
CA ALA A 61 19.22 11.23 7.87
C ALA A 61 18.65 9.99 8.59
N MET A 62 19.50 9.23 9.29
CA MET A 62 19.08 8.04 10.03
C MET A 62 18.14 8.36 11.21
N ARG A 63 18.20 9.58 11.77
CA ARG A 63 17.26 10.05 12.81
C ARG A 63 15.89 10.44 12.24
N ILE A 64 15.85 11.04 11.05
CA ILE A 64 14.59 11.50 10.42
C ILE A 64 13.88 10.42 9.59
N LEU A 65 14.60 9.40 9.11
CA LEU A 65 14.05 8.28 8.33
C LEU A 65 12.82 7.59 8.96
N PRO A 66 12.78 7.25 10.27
CA PRO A 66 11.58 6.66 10.89
C PRO A 66 10.38 7.60 10.97
N PHE A 67 10.57 8.92 10.84
CA PHE A 67 9.49 9.91 10.73
C PHE A 67 9.08 10.14 9.27
N ALA A 68 10.02 10.02 8.32
CA ALA A 68 9.73 10.11 6.89
C ALA A 68 8.81 8.97 6.40
N ILE A 69 8.95 7.75 6.93
CA ILE A 69 8.11 6.60 6.56
C ILE A 69 6.60 6.87 6.78
N PRO A 70 6.11 7.20 7.99
CA PRO A 70 4.68 7.48 8.20
C PRO A 70 4.22 8.74 7.44
N ILE A 71 5.07 9.75 7.25
CA ILE A 71 4.74 10.93 6.43
C ILE A 71 4.51 10.53 4.96
N VAL A 72 5.39 9.70 4.38
CA VAL A 72 5.24 9.19 3.00
C VAL A 72 4.04 8.26 2.88
N VAL A 73 3.76 7.41 3.86
CA VAL A 73 2.54 6.58 3.86
C VAL A 73 1.29 7.45 3.92
N LEU A 74 1.21 8.44 4.83
CA LEU A 74 0.09 9.40 4.89
C LEU A 74 -0.03 10.22 3.61
N MET A 75 1.08 10.62 2.98
CA MET A 75 1.08 11.31 1.70
C MET A 75 0.53 10.41 0.59
N CYS A 76 0.95 9.14 0.51
CA CYS A 76 0.37 8.17 -0.43
C CYS A 76 -1.12 7.95 -0.19
N PHE A 77 -1.58 7.81 1.07
CA PHE A 77 -3.01 7.69 1.38
C PHE A 77 -3.79 8.96 0.96
N THR A 78 -3.30 10.15 1.28
CA THR A 78 -3.94 11.41 0.86
C THR A 78 -3.87 11.64 -0.64
N LEU A 79 -2.86 11.13 -1.35
CA LEU A 79 -2.76 11.14 -2.81
C LEU A 79 -3.68 10.11 -3.46
N ILE A 80 -3.97 8.96 -2.82
CA ILE A 80 -4.93 7.95 -3.31
C ILE A 80 -6.37 8.42 -3.06
N LEU A 81 -6.63 9.09 -1.93
CA LEU A 81 -7.95 9.59 -1.54
C LEU A 81 -8.32 10.93 -2.20
N ASN A 82 -7.36 11.84 -2.37
CA ASN A 82 -7.52 13.05 -3.20
C ASN A 82 -7.04 12.84 -4.64
N LEU A 83 -6.79 11.61 -5.08
CA LEU A 83 -6.73 11.34 -6.51
C LEU A 83 -8.14 11.66 -7.02
N PRO A 84 -8.32 12.59 -7.97
CA PRO A 84 -9.62 12.81 -8.58
C PRO A 84 -9.87 11.61 -9.49
N MET A 85 -10.31 10.49 -8.88
CA MET A 85 -10.82 9.34 -9.61
C MET A 85 -11.99 9.89 -10.43
N PRO A 86 -11.93 9.84 -11.77
CA PRO A 86 -12.98 10.41 -12.60
C PRO A 86 -14.16 9.43 -12.64
N LEU A 87 -14.76 9.17 -11.47
CA LEU A 87 -15.85 8.21 -11.27
C LEU A 87 -17.15 8.67 -11.96
N LYS A 88 -17.20 9.97 -12.33
CA LYS A 88 -18.23 10.59 -13.17
C LYS A 88 -17.72 10.86 -14.60
N SER A 89 -16.75 10.09 -15.11
CA SER A 89 -16.38 10.11 -16.53
C SER A 89 -16.01 8.71 -17.04
N PRO A 90 -16.68 8.21 -18.09
CA PRO A 90 -16.33 6.93 -18.69
C PRO A 90 -14.90 6.91 -19.20
N LYS A 91 -14.19 5.79 -18.96
CA LYS A 91 -12.94 5.48 -19.67
C LYS A 91 -13.16 4.70 -20.97
N GLY A 92 -14.39 4.29 -21.26
CA GLY A 92 -14.79 3.62 -22.49
C GLY A 92 -16.31 3.67 -22.65
N ARG A 93 -16.79 3.59 -23.89
CA ARG A 93 -18.22 3.74 -24.27
C ARG A 93 -19.13 2.62 -23.75
N ASP A 94 -18.53 1.59 -23.13
CA ASP A 94 -19.18 0.37 -22.66
C ASP A 94 -19.31 0.32 -21.12
N ASP A 95 -18.77 1.32 -20.40
CA ASP A 95 -18.93 1.52 -18.95
C ASP A 95 -20.11 2.47 -18.62
N ASP A 96 -20.69 3.16 -19.60
CA ASP A 96 -21.71 4.20 -19.40
C ASP A 96 -23.13 3.64 -19.21
N VAL A 97 -23.46 3.25 -17.98
CA VAL A 97 -24.85 2.92 -17.57
C VAL A 97 -25.82 4.04 -17.97
N LEU A 98 -25.44 5.30 -17.72
CA LEU A 98 -26.27 6.47 -18.01
C LEU A 98 -26.44 6.76 -19.51
N LEU A 99 -25.46 6.42 -20.36
CA LEU A 99 -25.59 6.56 -21.82
C LEU A 99 -26.56 5.52 -22.36
N HIS A 100 -26.41 4.26 -21.92
CA HIS A 100 -27.29 3.18 -22.34
C HIS A 100 -28.74 3.39 -21.86
N LEU A 101 -28.96 3.95 -20.66
CA LEU A 101 -30.28 4.39 -20.21
C LEU A 101 -30.91 5.48 -21.12
N LYS A 102 -30.13 6.48 -21.53
CA LYS A 102 -30.61 7.55 -22.42
C LYS A 102 -30.96 7.04 -23.82
N LEU A 103 -30.11 6.17 -24.38
CA LEU A 103 -30.38 5.51 -25.66
C LEU A 103 -31.63 4.61 -25.57
N ALA A 104 -31.78 3.84 -24.50
CA ALA A 104 -33.00 3.05 -24.26
C ALA A 104 -34.26 3.95 -24.17
N HIS A 105 -34.18 5.08 -23.45
CA HIS A 105 -35.27 6.05 -23.37
C HIS A 105 -35.65 6.62 -24.75
N GLU A 106 -34.66 7.00 -25.57
CA GLU A 106 -34.90 7.46 -26.95
C GLU A 106 -35.55 6.37 -27.82
N SER A 107 -35.08 5.12 -27.74
CA SER A 107 -35.70 3.98 -28.44
C SER A 107 -37.13 3.68 -27.97
N ILE A 108 -37.42 3.78 -26.66
CA ILE A 108 -38.77 3.59 -26.09
C ILE A 108 -39.71 4.73 -26.52
N LEU A 109 -39.21 5.97 -26.62
CA LEU A 109 -39.97 7.08 -27.18
C LEU A 109 -40.26 6.87 -28.68
N ALA A 110 -39.33 6.30 -29.43
CA ALA A 110 -39.49 5.95 -30.85
C ALA A 110 -40.25 4.62 -31.11
N GLU A 111 -40.56 3.85 -30.06
CA GLU A 111 -41.14 2.50 -30.14
C GLU A 111 -40.28 1.47 -30.91
N ASP A 112 -38.96 1.69 -30.96
CA ASP A 112 -37.98 0.70 -31.39
C ASP A 112 -37.65 -0.24 -30.22
N TRP A 113 -38.54 -1.20 -29.99
CA TRP A 113 -38.42 -2.21 -28.94
C TRP A 113 -37.16 -3.06 -29.04
N VAL A 114 -36.58 -3.21 -30.24
CA VAL A 114 -35.40 -4.04 -30.49
C VAL A 114 -34.14 -3.31 -30.03
N GLN A 115 -33.97 -2.04 -30.42
CA GLN A 115 -32.87 -1.21 -29.93
C GLN A 115 -33.03 -0.89 -28.45
N ALA A 116 -34.26 -0.64 -27.96
CA ALA A 116 -34.54 -0.44 -26.55
C ALA A 116 -34.02 -1.61 -25.70
N LEU A 117 -34.38 -2.85 -26.08
CA LEU A 117 -33.91 -4.04 -25.35
C LEU A 117 -32.38 -4.17 -25.42
N ALA A 118 -31.77 -3.97 -26.59
CA ALA A 118 -30.31 -4.04 -26.76
C ALA A 118 -29.57 -2.98 -25.92
N HIS A 119 -30.12 -1.77 -25.80
CA HIS A 119 -29.58 -0.71 -24.94
C HIS A 119 -29.75 -1.05 -23.46
N ILE A 120 -30.90 -1.60 -23.04
CA ILE A 120 -31.11 -2.05 -21.65
C ILE A 120 -30.13 -3.17 -21.28
N GLU A 121 -29.92 -4.17 -22.15
CA GLU A 121 -28.94 -5.23 -21.87
C GLU A 121 -27.50 -4.71 -21.75
N ASN A 122 -27.16 -3.63 -22.46
CA ASN A 122 -25.85 -3.00 -22.33
C ASN A 122 -25.76 -2.13 -21.07
N ALA A 123 -26.87 -1.52 -20.63
CA ALA A 123 -26.96 -0.90 -19.30
C ALA A 123 -26.78 -1.93 -18.17
N GLU A 124 -27.41 -3.10 -18.25
CA GLU A 124 -27.21 -4.20 -17.29
C GLU A 124 -25.74 -4.66 -17.22
N LYS A 125 -25.07 -4.81 -18.38
CA LYS A 125 -23.66 -5.21 -18.46
C LYS A 125 -22.74 -4.14 -17.88
N ALA A 126 -22.91 -2.87 -18.27
CA ALA A 126 -22.15 -1.75 -17.73
C ALA A 126 -22.35 -1.63 -16.21
N TRP A 127 -23.58 -1.79 -15.73
CA TRP A 127 -23.92 -1.74 -14.32
C TRP A 127 -23.22 -2.84 -13.53
N ALA A 128 -23.22 -4.08 -14.03
CA ALA A 128 -22.46 -5.18 -13.43
C ALA A 128 -20.95 -4.92 -13.34
N MET A 129 -20.37 -4.15 -14.28
CA MET A 129 -18.96 -3.72 -14.22
C MET A 129 -18.70 -2.54 -13.27
N VAL A 130 -19.73 -1.72 -12.99
CA VAL A 130 -19.68 -0.57 -12.06
C VAL A 130 -19.86 -1.00 -10.61
N ILE A 131 -20.78 -1.94 -10.31
CA ILE A 131 -21.04 -2.46 -8.95
C ILE A 131 -19.76 -2.71 -8.13
N PRO A 132 -18.77 -3.51 -8.56
CA PRO A 132 -17.57 -3.79 -7.74
C PRO A 132 -16.66 -2.57 -7.52
N ARG A 133 -16.86 -1.47 -8.26
CA ARG A 133 -16.12 -0.21 -8.11
C ARG A 133 -16.77 0.71 -7.07
N ILE A 134 -18.10 0.66 -6.93
CA ILE A 134 -18.88 1.56 -6.05
C ILE A 134 -19.25 0.97 -4.68
N GLN A 135 -18.97 -0.31 -4.44
CA GLN A 135 -19.22 -0.99 -3.16
C GLN A 135 -18.53 -0.35 -1.93
N ILE A 136 -17.57 0.56 -2.13
CA ILE A 136 -16.88 1.28 -1.06
C ILE A 136 -17.50 2.68 -0.89
N GLY A 137 -18.73 2.73 -0.35
CA GLY A 137 -19.37 3.98 0.10
C GLY A 137 -20.88 4.04 -0.10
N VAL A 138 -21.40 3.41 -1.16
CA VAL A 138 -22.83 3.41 -1.54
C VAL A 138 -23.64 2.51 -0.60
N GLN A 139 -24.91 2.85 -0.32
CA GLN A 139 -25.76 1.97 0.48
C GLN A 139 -26.13 0.73 -0.33
N LYS A 140 -26.20 -0.44 0.33
CA LYS A 140 -26.48 -1.72 -0.35
C LYS A 140 -27.85 -1.73 -1.02
N ASP A 141 -28.79 -0.97 -0.47
CA ASP A 141 -30.17 -0.90 -0.93
C ASP A 141 -30.26 -0.10 -2.23
N ASP A 142 -29.50 0.98 -2.39
CA ASP A 142 -29.41 1.78 -3.64
C ASP A 142 -28.97 0.91 -4.83
N ILE A 143 -27.97 0.04 -4.60
CA ILE A 143 -27.48 -0.94 -5.59
C ILE A 143 -28.58 -1.96 -5.93
N GLY A 144 -29.33 -2.43 -4.93
CA GLY A 144 -30.46 -3.32 -5.12
C GLY A 144 -31.61 -2.68 -5.91
N ASN A 145 -31.95 -1.43 -5.58
CA ASN A 145 -33.04 -0.67 -6.18
C ASN A 145 -32.79 -0.40 -7.68
N LEU A 146 -31.60 0.08 -8.05
CA LEU A 146 -31.24 0.26 -9.47
C LEU A 146 -31.21 -1.06 -10.24
N THR A 147 -30.69 -2.13 -9.62
CA THR A 147 -30.72 -3.48 -10.24
C THR A 147 -32.15 -3.96 -10.48
N LEU A 148 -33.06 -3.73 -9.53
CA LEU A 148 -34.45 -4.12 -9.63
C LEU A 148 -35.19 -3.31 -10.71
N SER A 149 -34.96 -1.99 -10.80
CA SER A 149 -35.59 -1.16 -11.84
C SER A 149 -35.10 -1.52 -13.24
N LEU A 150 -33.81 -1.88 -13.42
CA LEU A 150 -33.30 -2.41 -14.70
C LEU A 150 -34.02 -3.70 -15.14
N VAL A 151 -34.20 -4.66 -14.21
CA VAL A 151 -34.90 -5.93 -14.51
C VAL A 151 -36.37 -5.70 -14.85
N ARG A 152 -37.05 -4.78 -14.14
CA ARG A 152 -38.44 -4.42 -14.43
C ARG A 152 -38.56 -3.64 -15.75
N LEU A 153 -37.65 -2.71 -16.04
CA LEU A 153 -37.56 -1.99 -17.31
C LEU A 153 -37.41 -2.97 -18.48
N LYS A 154 -36.54 -3.98 -18.33
CA LYS A 154 -36.38 -5.06 -19.31
C LYS A 154 -37.67 -5.85 -19.52
N ALA A 155 -38.38 -6.20 -18.44
CA ALA A 155 -39.67 -6.89 -18.50
C ALA A 155 -40.77 -6.04 -19.18
N SER A 156 -40.95 -4.77 -18.79
CA SER A 156 -41.90 -3.87 -19.47
C SER A 156 -41.53 -3.67 -20.96
N THR A 157 -40.24 -3.65 -21.31
CA THR A 157 -39.79 -3.56 -22.72
C THR A 157 -40.15 -4.81 -23.51
N GLN A 158 -39.98 -6.00 -22.91
CA GLN A 158 -40.43 -7.27 -23.50
C GLN A 158 -41.96 -7.35 -23.65
N CYS A 159 -42.71 -6.69 -22.76
CA CYS A 159 -44.17 -6.53 -22.84
C CYS A 159 -44.63 -5.35 -23.72
N MET A 160 -43.72 -4.57 -24.31
CA MET A 160 -44.01 -3.34 -25.08
C MET A 160 -44.82 -2.28 -24.28
N ASP A 161 -44.70 -2.31 -22.95
CA ASP A 161 -45.40 -1.43 -22.01
C ASP A 161 -44.68 -0.08 -21.90
N LYS A 162 -44.98 0.83 -22.83
CA LYS A 162 -44.37 2.18 -22.88
C LYS A 162 -44.52 2.96 -21.56
N PRO A 163 -45.69 3.02 -20.89
CA PRO A 163 -45.81 3.64 -19.57
C PRO A 163 -44.94 2.99 -18.49
N GLY A 164 -44.90 1.66 -18.40
CA GLY A 164 -44.06 0.95 -17.43
C GLY A 164 -42.57 1.17 -17.67
N CYS A 165 -42.13 1.13 -18.93
CA CYS A 165 -40.75 1.44 -19.31
C CYS A 165 -40.33 2.85 -18.88
N LEU A 166 -41.18 3.86 -19.14
CA LEU A 166 -40.88 5.24 -18.76
C LEU A 166 -40.87 5.45 -17.24
N ARG A 167 -41.70 4.73 -16.48
CA ARG A 167 -41.67 4.75 -15.00
C ARG A 167 -40.36 4.13 -14.47
N GLU A 168 -40.00 2.93 -14.91
CA GLU A 168 -38.79 2.25 -14.45
C GLU A 168 -37.51 2.99 -14.87
N LEU A 169 -37.51 3.66 -16.04
CA LEU A 169 -36.42 4.57 -16.43
C LEU A 169 -36.31 5.76 -15.47
N ALA A 170 -37.42 6.40 -15.08
CA ALA A 170 -37.42 7.50 -14.13
C ALA A 170 -36.90 7.07 -12.74
N GLU A 171 -37.31 5.90 -12.26
CA GLU A 171 -36.76 5.28 -11.04
C GLU A 171 -35.25 5.00 -11.19
N SER A 172 -34.82 4.45 -12.33
CA SER A 172 -33.40 4.15 -12.58
C SER A 172 -32.52 5.41 -12.62
N PHE A 173 -33.02 6.52 -13.20
CA PHE A 173 -32.31 7.81 -13.18
C PHE A 173 -32.22 8.41 -11.78
N LEU A 174 -33.25 8.24 -10.93
CA LEU A 174 -33.25 8.69 -9.54
C LEU A 174 -32.19 7.95 -8.71
N TYR A 175 -32.21 6.60 -8.73
CA TYR A 175 -31.23 5.81 -7.98
C TYR A 175 -29.80 6.07 -8.45
N TRP A 176 -29.58 6.30 -9.76
CA TRP A 176 -28.25 6.67 -10.28
C TRP A 176 -27.75 8.04 -9.76
N ASP A 177 -28.64 9.01 -9.56
CA ASP A 177 -28.28 10.30 -8.94
C ASP A 177 -28.07 10.16 -7.42
N GLU A 178 -28.74 9.23 -6.74
CA GLU A 178 -28.53 8.93 -5.31
C GLU A 178 -27.20 8.20 -5.06
N ILE A 179 -26.85 7.22 -5.90
CA ILE A 179 -25.52 6.56 -5.95
C ILE A 179 -24.38 7.57 -6.21
N GLY A 180 -24.70 8.72 -6.81
CA GLY A 180 -23.76 9.77 -7.18
C GLY A 180 -23.56 10.90 -6.18
N LYS A 181 -24.13 10.85 -4.96
CA LYS A 181 -24.03 11.91 -3.94
C LYS A 181 -22.88 11.69 -2.95
#